data_AF-A0AAF0JFK6-F1
#
_entry.id   AF-A0AAF0JFK6-F1
#
_cell.length_a   1.000
_cell.length_b   1.000
_cell.length_c   1.000
_cell.angle_alpha   90.00
_cell.angle_beta   90.00
_cell.angle_gamma   90.00
#
_symmetry.space_group_name_H-M   'P 1'
#
loop_
_entity.id
_entity.type
_entity.pdbx_description
1 polymer ?
#
loop_
_entity_poly.entity_id
_entity_poly.type
_entity_poly.pdbx_seq_one_letter_code
_entity_poly.pdbx_strand_id
1 'polypeptide(L)'
;MEELDINLPHVWDKSLAVLNPFHQFSPDHAKDAHMMDDTDLAGPLLFCFVFGMLLLLAGKSQFGYVYGVGLMGVLSIYFLLNLMSERGIDASRVTSVLGYCLLPLCLLSALNVFVHLNSMFGYLISPLFILWCCTAASGIFVSILGMHNQRFLVAYPVGLFYACFALLSVFDVGAAKK
;
A
#
# COMPACT_ATOMS: atom_id res chain seq x y z
N MET A 1 28.11 14.86 -19.08
CA MET A 1 26.77 15.22 -19.59
C MET A 1 26.01 13.92 -19.71
N GLU A 2 24.76 13.88 -19.21
CA GLU A 2 23.84 12.73 -19.04
C GLU A 2 24.17 11.85 -17.80
N GLU A 3 23.64 12.00 -16.56
CA GLU A 3 22.48 12.69 -15.98
C GLU A 3 21.18 12.56 -16.81
N LEU A 4 20.66 11.34 -17.03
CA LEU A 4 19.22 11.01 -17.13
C LEU A 4 18.96 9.53 -17.54
N ASP A 5 19.63 8.53 -16.96
CA ASP A 5 19.12 7.14 -17.11
C ASP A 5 18.13 6.89 -15.98
N ILE A 6 16.92 7.43 -16.16
CA ILE A 6 15.75 7.02 -15.41
C ILE A 6 15.61 5.53 -15.68
N ASN A 7 16.05 4.73 -14.70
CA ASN A 7 16.00 3.28 -14.69
C ASN A 7 14.53 2.80 -14.57
N LEU A 8 13.71 3.15 -15.56
CA LEU A 8 12.34 2.67 -15.77
C LEU A 8 12.23 1.13 -15.74
N PRO A 9 13.22 0.33 -16.19
CA PRO A 9 13.17 -1.12 -16.04
C PRO A 9 13.13 -1.55 -14.56
N HIS A 10 13.84 -0.82 -13.70
CA HIS A 10 13.98 -1.18 -12.29
C HIS A 10 12.73 -0.85 -11.45
N VAL A 11 11.99 0.20 -11.85
CA VAL A 11 10.67 0.52 -11.27
C VAL A 11 9.63 -0.52 -11.71
N TRP A 12 9.71 -0.96 -12.97
CA TRP A 12 8.80 -1.95 -13.53
C TRP A 12 8.99 -3.33 -12.89
N ASP A 13 10.23 -3.79 -12.72
CA ASP A 13 10.53 -5.08 -12.10
C ASP A 13 10.12 -5.13 -10.62
N LYS A 14 10.28 -4.03 -9.87
CA LYS A 14 9.78 -3.92 -8.49
C LYS A 14 8.26 -3.90 -8.42
N SER A 15 7.61 -3.17 -9.33
CA SER A 15 6.17 -3.14 -9.43
C SER A 15 5.58 -4.49 -9.84
N LEU A 16 6.28 -5.25 -10.70
CA LEU A 16 5.91 -6.59 -11.15
C LEU A 16 6.17 -7.67 -10.09
N ALA A 17 7.22 -7.53 -9.28
CA ALA A 17 7.52 -8.40 -8.15
C ALA A 17 6.47 -8.24 -7.03
N VAL A 18 6.04 -7.00 -6.75
CA VAL A 18 4.92 -6.73 -5.85
C VAL A 18 3.59 -7.19 -6.44
N LEU A 19 3.45 -7.21 -7.78
CA LEU A 19 2.29 -7.74 -8.51
C LEU A 19 2.38 -9.26 -8.80
N ASN A 20 3.25 -10.03 -8.13
CA ASN A 20 3.22 -11.49 -8.19
C ASN A 20 2.97 -12.11 -6.79
N PRO A 21 1.81 -12.78 -6.55
CA PRO A 21 1.44 -13.31 -5.23
C PRO A 21 2.15 -14.64 -4.95
N PHE A 22 2.82 -15.20 -5.96
CA PHE A 22 3.59 -16.43 -5.91
C PHE A 22 5.10 -16.19 -5.85
N HIS A 23 5.57 -14.94 -5.86
CA HIS A 23 6.96 -14.67 -5.50
C HIS A 23 7.07 -14.80 -3.98
N GLN A 24 7.47 -15.99 -3.55
CA GLN A 24 7.93 -16.21 -2.19
C GLN A 24 9.02 -15.16 -1.93
N PHE A 25 8.77 -14.24 -1.00
CA PHE A 25 9.83 -13.48 -0.34
C PHE A 25 10.70 -14.49 0.39
N SER A 26 11.64 -15.07 -0.36
CA SER A 26 12.59 -16.05 0.11
C SER A 26 13.72 -15.27 0.79
N PRO A 27 14.16 -15.68 1.99
CA PRO A 27 15.15 -14.95 2.79
C PRO A 27 16.58 -14.91 2.19
N ASP A 28 16.77 -15.42 0.97
CA ASP A 28 18.06 -15.55 0.28
C ASP A 28 18.38 -14.45 -0.75
N HIS A 29 17.54 -13.41 -0.89
CA HIS A 29 17.86 -12.24 -1.73
C HIS A 29 18.02 -10.98 -0.87
N ALA A 30 19.23 -10.85 -0.31
CA ALA A 30 19.73 -9.66 0.38
C ALA A 30 19.81 -8.38 -0.49
N LYS A 31 19.23 -8.38 -1.70
CA LYS A 31 19.22 -7.23 -2.62
C LYS A 31 18.05 -6.27 -2.39
N ASP A 32 17.01 -6.68 -1.67
CA ASP A 32 15.80 -5.86 -1.51
C ASP A 32 15.87 -4.87 -0.33
N ALA A 33 16.68 -5.18 0.69
CA ALA A 33 16.84 -4.33 1.87
C ALA A 33 17.68 -3.06 1.59
N HIS A 34 18.57 -3.10 0.59
CA HIS A 34 19.49 -1.99 0.25
C HIS A 34 18.98 -1.13 -0.93
N MET A 35 17.79 -1.43 -1.47
CA MET A 35 17.14 -0.62 -2.51
C MET A 35 16.06 0.34 -1.97
N MET A 36 15.86 0.34 -0.65
CA MET A 36 14.91 1.17 0.09
C MET A 36 15.61 2.25 0.93
N ASP A 37 16.88 2.55 0.61
CA ASP A 37 17.64 3.65 1.23
C ASP A 37 17.47 4.97 0.45
N ASP A 38 17.03 4.89 -0.81
CA ASP A 38 16.64 6.06 -1.60
C ASP A 38 15.24 6.51 -1.15
N THR A 39 15.24 7.45 -0.20
CA THR A 39 14.08 8.01 0.50
C THR A 39 13.25 8.89 -0.43
N ASP A 40 12.53 8.28 -1.36
CA ASP A 40 11.61 9.02 -2.24
C ASP A 40 10.21 9.06 -1.62
N LEU A 41 10.01 10.01 -0.69
CA LEU A 41 8.68 10.33 -0.11
C LEU A 41 7.68 10.76 -1.21
N ALA A 42 8.19 11.21 -2.36
CA ALA A 42 7.42 11.60 -3.53
C ALA A 42 6.62 10.45 -4.14
N GLY A 43 7.15 9.21 -4.17
CA GLY A 43 6.47 8.05 -4.75
C GLY A 43 5.16 7.70 -4.01
N PRO A 44 5.20 7.42 -2.70
CA PRO A 44 4.03 7.22 -1.85
C PRO A 44 2.99 8.34 -1.96
N LEU A 45 3.46 9.59 -1.98
CA LEU A 45 2.60 10.76 -2.05
C LEU A 45 1.93 10.89 -3.43
N LEU A 46 2.65 10.58 -4.50
CA LEU A 46 2.12 10.51 -5.86
C LEU A 46 1.08 9.38 -5.99
N PHE A 47 1.34 8.18 -5.46
CA PHE A 47 0.35 7.09 -5.49
C PHE A 47 -0.91 7.43 -4.69
N CYS A 48 -0.77 8.06 -3.52
CA CYS A 48 -1.90 8.54 -2.74
C CYS A 48 -2.70 9.62 -3.50
N PHE A 49 -2.00 10.53 -4.17
CA PHE A 49 -2.63 11.56 -5.00
C PHE A 49 -3.37 10.97 -6.20
N VAL A 50 -2.75 10.03 -6.92
CA VAL A 50 -3.38 9.31 -8.04
C VAL A 50 -4.60 8.53 -7.57
N PHE A 51 -4.50 7.82 -6.44
CA PHE A 51 -5.63 7.13 -5.83
C PHE A 51 -6.77 8.10 -5.50
N GLY A 52 -6.47 9.24 -4.88
CA GLY A 52 -7.44 10.29 -4.59
C GLY A 52 -8.09 10.88 -5.85
N MET A 53 -7.31 11.06 -6.92
CA MET A 53 -7.81 11.52 -8.22
C MET A 53 -8.73 10.48 -8.89
N LEU A 54 -8.39 9.19 -8.82
CA LEU A 54 -9.25 8.11 -9.33
C LEU A 54 -10.58 8.04 -8.59
N LEU A 55 -10.56 8.21 -7.27
CA LEU A 55 -11.76 8.33 -6.44
C LEU A 55 -12.63 9.52 -6.84
N LEU A 56 -12.01 10.68 -7.08
CA LEU A 56 -12.72 11.88 -7.54
C LEU A 56 -13.35 11.64 -8.91
N LEU A 57 -12.64 10.98 -9.82
CA LEU A 57 -13.13 10.61 -11.15
C LEU A 57 -14.26 9.57 -11.09
N ALA A 58 -14.26 8.69 -10.09
CA ALA A 58 -15.35 7.77 -9.78
C ALA A 58 -16.59 8.48 -9.17
N GLY A 59 -16.56 9.81 -9.01
CA GLY A 59 -17.64 10.59 -8.42
C GLY A 59 -17.68 10.60 -6.89
N LYS A 60 -16.68 10.02 -6.23
CA LYS A 60 -16.58 9.93 -4.76
C LYS A 60 -15.68 11.03 -4.22
N SER A 61 -16.29 12.10 -3.69
CA SER A 61 -15.54 13.19 -3.04
C SER A 61 -15.12 12.80 -1.61
N GLN A 62 -14.22 11.81 -1.51
CA GLN A 62 -13.69 11.31 -0.23
C GLN A 62 -12.20 11.63 -0.04
N PHE A 63 -11.66 12.59 -0.80
CA PHE A 63 -10.24 12.95 -0.76
C PHE A 63 -9.73 13.26 0.66
N GLY A 64 -10.54 13.97 1.46
CA GLY A 64 -10.22 14.26 2.86
C GLY A 64 -10.12 13.00 3.75
N TYR A 65 -10.95 11.98 3.49
CA TYR A 65 -10.90 10.71 4.23
C TYR A 65 -9.64 9.91 3.88
N VAL A 66 -9.25 9.89 2.60
CA VAL A 66 -8.00 9.24 2.16
C VAL A 66 -6.80 9.85 2.89
N TYR A 67 -6.73 11.19 2.93
CA TYR A 67 -5.65 11.89 3.61
C TYR A 67 -5.67 11.67 5.13
N GLY A 68 -6.84 11.78 5.77
CA GLY A 68 -6.99 11.61 7.22
C GLY A 68 -6.66 10.18 7.69
N VAL A 69 -7.24 9.18 7.02
CA VAL A 69 -6.99 7.76 7.32
C VAL A 69 -5.54 7.39 6.98
N GLY A 70 -4.98 7.95 5.89
CA GLY A 70 -3.58 7.75 5.53
C GLY A 70 -2.62 8.26 6.60
N LEU A 71 -2.77 9.52 7.01
CA LEU A 71 -1.88 10.13 7.99
C LEU A 71 -2.02 9.47 9.38
N MET A 72 -3.25 9.26 9.86
CA MET A 72 -3.46 8.56 11.14
C MET A 72 -2.98 7.10 11.08
N GLY A 73 -3.20 6.41 9.96
CA GLY A 73 -2.82 5.02 9.81
C GLY A 73 -1.30 4.82 9.75
N VAL A 74 -0.58 5.67 9.02
CA VAL A 74 0.89 5.67 9.01
C VAL A 74 1.45 5.95 10.40
N LEU A 75 0.93 6.96 11.10
CA LEU A 75 1.34 7.28 12.48
C LEU A 75 1.07 6.13 13.46
N SER A 76 -0.10 5.50 13.36
CA SER A 76 -0.50 4.38 14.19
C SER A 76 0.41 3.16 13.96
N ILE A 77 0.66 2.81 12.70
CA ILE A 77 1.55 1.70 12.34
C ILE A 77 3.00 2.01 12.76
N TYR A 78 3.46 3.25 12.59
CA TYR A 78 4.77 3.68 13.08
C TYR A 78 4.91 3.49 14.59
N PHE A 79 3.94 3.95 15.38
CA PHE A 79 3.98 3.80 16.84
C PHE A 79 3.94 2.33 17.26
N LEU A 80 3.09 1.53 16.61
CA LEU A 80 2.96 0.10 16.88
C LEU A 80 4.25 -0.66 16.54
N LEU A 81 4.84 -0.40 15.38
CA LEU A 81 6.11 -1.02 14.98
C LEU A 81 7.26 -0.60 15.90
N ASN A 82 7.30 0.66 16.33
CA ASN A 82 8.32 1.15 17.25
C ASN A 82 8.17 0.56 18.67
N LEU A 83 6.95 0.23 19.09
CA LEU A 83 6.70 -0.50 20.35
C LEU A 83 7.07 -1.98 20.27
N MET A 84 6.96 -2.58 19.09
CA MET A 84 7.20 -4.00 18.88
C MET A 84 8.65 -4.35 18.49
N SER A 85 9.39 -3.39 17.91
CA SER A 85 10.75 -3.58 17.43
C SER A 85 11.77 -3.12 18.45
N GLU A 86 12.82 -3.92 18.67
CA GLU A 86 14.02 -3.44 19.37
C GLU A 86 14.90 -2.54 18.48
N ARG A 87 14.72 -2.58 17.16
CA ARG A 87 15.56 -1.84 16.21
C ARG A 87 15.03 -0.47 15.80
N GLY A 88 13.80 -0.11 16.17
CA GLY A 88 13.18 1.14 15.74
C GLY A 88 13.02 1.23 14.21
N ILE A 89 12.04 1.99 13.74
CA ILE A 89 11.86 2.22 12.30
C ILE A 89 11.49 3.68 12.08
N ASP A 90 12.08 4.32 11.08
CA ASP A 90 11.75 5.70 10.75
C ASP A 90 10.33 5.83 10.16
N ALA A 91 9.63 6.91 10.50
CA ALA A 91 8.31 7.19 9.95
C ALA A 91 8.33 7.32 8.42
N SER A 92 9.44 7.79 7.83
CA SER A 92 9.66 7.86 6.38
C SER A 92 9.69 6.47 5.73
N ARG A 93 10.34 5.49 6.38
CA ARG A 93 10.39 4.09 5.92
C ARG A 93 9.00 3.47 5.96
N VAL A 94 8.27 3.66 7.07
CA VAL A 94 6.88 3.18 7.20
C VAL A 94 5.98 3.77 6.11
N THR A 95 6.06 5.09 5.90
CA THR A 95 5.31 5.80 4.85
C THR A 95 5.63 5.23 3.45
N SER A 96 6.91 4.96 3.19
CA SER A 96 7.36 4.44 1.91
C SER A 96 6.80 3.05 1.65
N VAL A 97 6.98 2.12 2.58
CA VAL A 97 6.44 0.75 2.47
C VAL A 97 4.93 0.77 2.25
N LEU A 98 4.21 1.57 3.05
CA LEU A 98 2.75 1.63 2.98
C LEU A 98 2.26 2.24 1.66
N GLY A 99 2.94 3.27 1.16
CA GLY A 99 2.58 3.93 -0.10
C GLY A 99 2.87 3.08 -1.33
N TYR A 100 4.02 2.41 -1.40
CA TYR A 100 4.35 1.54 -2.55
C TYR A 100 3.44 0.33 -2.63
N CYS A 101 3.12 -0.27 -1.48
CA CYS A 101 2.19 -1.38 -1.44
C CYS A 101 0.75 -0.97 -1.80
N LEU A 102 0.40 0.32 -1.81
CA LEU A 102 -0.93 0.81 -2.21
C LEU A 102 -1.19 0.63 -3.72
N LEU A 103 -0.19 0.35 -4.54
CA LEU A 103 -0.30 0.24 -6.00
C LEU A 103 -1.37 -0.76 -6.50
N PRO A 104 -1.47 -2.01 -6.00
CA PRO A 104 -2.56 -2.92 -6.35
C PRO A 104 -3.94 -2.32 -6.03
N LEU A 105 -4.02 -1.51 -4.98
CA LEU A 105 -5.23 -0.84 -4.57
C LEU A 105 -5.58 0.36 -5.47
N CYS A 106 -4.56 1.06 -6.00
CA CYS A 106 -4.74 2.03 -7.09
C CYS A 106 -5.33 1.37 -8.34
N LEU A 107 -4.85 0.17 -8.69
CA LEU A 107 -5.40 -0.59 -9.82
C LEU A 107 -6.86 -0.97 -9.58
N LEU A 108 -7.20 -1.44 -8.37
CA LEU A 108 -8.58 -1.71 -7.98
C LEU A 108 -9.47 -0.46 -8.12
N SER A 109 -8.96 0.72 -7.73
CA SER A 109 -9.67 1.98 -7.87
C SER A 109 -9.86 2.41 -9.33
N ALA A 110 -8.84 2.24 -10.17
CA ALA A 110 -8.93 2.50 -11.60
C ALA A 110 -9.98 1.58 -12.26
N LEU A 111 -9.97 0.29 -11.94
CA LEU A 111 -11.01 -0.65 -12.40
C LEU A 111 -12.41 -0.21 -11.96
N ASN A 112 -12.54 0.35 -10.75
CA ASN A 112 -13.81 0.88 -10.25
C ASN A 112 -14.34 2.05 -11.10
N VAL A 113 -13.47 2.91 -11.60
CA VAL A 113 -13.85 3.99 -12.53
C VAL A 113 -14.38 3.43 -13.85
N PHE A 114 -13.71 2.44 -14.44
CA PHE A 114 -14.07 1.91 -15.77
C PHE A 114 -15.30 1.00 -15.75
N VAL A 115 -15.41 0.14 -14.75
CA VAL A 115 -16.40 -0.96 -14.73
C VAL A 115 -17.54 -0.70 -13.74
N HIS A 116 -17.46 0.37 -12.91
CA HIS A 116 -18.38 0.62 -11.80
C HIS A 116 -18.56 -0.66 -10.95
N LEU A 117 -17.61 -0.95 -10.05
CA LEU A 117 -17.60 -2.18 -9.23
C LEU A 117 -18.66 -2.19 -8.10
N ASN A 118 -19.86 -1.65 -8.34
CA ASN A 118 -21.00 -1.70 -7.41
C ASN A 118 -21.74 -3.06 -7.43
N SER A 119 -21.20 -4.04 -8.15
CA SER A 119 -21.75 -5.40 -8.31
C SER A 119 -21.06 -6.39 -7.37
N MET A 120 -21.60 -7.60 -7.20
CA MET A 120 -21.00 -8.68 -6.39
C MET A 120 -19.51 -8.94 -6.71
N PHE A 121 -19.09 -8.66 -7.95
CA PHE A 121 -17.69 -8.72 -8.37
C PHE A 121 -16.76 -7.80 -7.57
N GLY A 122 -17.22 -6.58 -7.22
CA GLY A 122 -16.46 -5.65 -6.36
C GLY A 122 -16.20 -6.23 -4.98
N TYR A 123 -17.22 -6.83 -4.38
CA TYR A 123 -17.12 -7.47 -3.06
C TYR A 123 -16.17 -8.67 -3.06
N LEU A 124 -16.10 -9.43 -4.17
CA LEU A 124 -15.23 -10.60 -4.26
C LEU A 124 -13.78 -10.23 -4.56
N ILE A 125 -13.56 -9.22 -5.41
CA ILE A 125 -12.20 -8.87 -5.87
C ILE A 125 -11.46 -7.97 -4.86
N SER A 126 -12.18 -7.14 -4.11
CA SER A 126 -11.60 -6.26 -3.08
C SER A 126 -10.76 -7.00 -2.03
N PRO A 127 -11.24 -8.07 -1.36
CA PRO A 127 -10.44 -8.80 -0.38
C PRO A 127 -9.21 -9.47 -1.01
N LEU A 128 -9.27 -9.88 -2.28
CA LEU A 128 -8.09 -10.42 -2.96
C LEU A 128 -6.99 -9.36 -3.09
N PHE A 129 -7.35 -8.14 -3.51
CA PHE A 129 -6.41 -7.02 -3.59
C PHE A 129 -5.93 -6.54 -2.21
N ILE A 130 -6.79 -6.54 -1.19
CA ILE A 130 -6.39 -6.22 0.20
C ILE A 130 -5.39 -7.24 0.72
N LEU A 131 -5.66 -8.54 0.55
CA LEU A 131 -4.76 -9.62 0.98
C LEU A 131 -3.43 -9.55 0.24
N TRP A 132 -3.47 -9.22 -1.04
CA TRP A 132 -2.27 -8.98 -1.85
C TRP A 132 -1.39 -7.89 -1.26
N CYS A 133 -1.98 -6.72 -1.04
CA CYS A 133 -1.32 -5.56 -0.48
C CYS A 133 -0.79 -5.82 0.93
N CYS A 134 -1.58 -6.52 1.75
CA CYS A 134 -1.24 -6.90 3.12
C CYS A 134 -0.06 -7.88 3.17
N THR A 135 -0.08 -8.92 2.33
CA THR A 135 0.99 -9.93 2.31
C THR A 135 2.32 -9.35 1.85
N ALA A 136 2.31 -8.45 0.86
CA ALA A 136 3.48 -7.71 0.41
C ALA A 136 4.04 -6.78 1.50
N ALA A 137 3.22 -5.89 2.06
CA ALA A 137 3.64 -4.94 3.08
C ALA A 137 4.12 -5.63 4.37
N SER A 138 3.40 -6.66 4.83
CA SER A 138 3.80 -7.46 6.00
C SER A 138 5.15 -8.15 5.79
N GLY A 139 5.41 -8.68 4.58
CA GLY A 139 6.70 -9.30 4.25
C GLY A 139 7.86 -8.31 4.35
N ILE A 140 7.68 -7.10 3.81
CA ILE A 140 8.71 -6.04 3.85
C ILE A 140 8.98 -5.60 5.29
N PHE A 141 7.95 -5.37 6.10
CA PHE A 141 8.14 -5.00 7.52
C PHE A 141 8.84 -6.10 8.33
N VAL A 142 8.49 -7.37 8.12
CA VAL A 142 9.18 -8.48 8.79
C VAL A 142 10.64 -8.58 8.39
N SER A 143 10.97 -8.30 7.13
CA SER A 143 12.35 -8.29 6.64
C SER A 143 13.16 -7.14 7.27
N ILE A 144 12.60 -5.92 7.32
CA ILE A 144 13.26 -4.74 7.89
C ILE A 144 13.47 -4.90 9.40
N LEU A 145 12.46 -5.37 10.13
CA LEU A 145 12.51 -5.48 11.59
C LEU A 145 13.13 -6.81 12.07
N GLY A 146 13.38 -7.78 11.19
CA GLY A 146 13.90 -9.11 11.56
C GLY A 146 12.94 -9.97 12.37
N MET A 147 11.63 -9.68 12.33
CA MET A 147 10.61 -10.27 13.22
C MET A 147 9.95 -11.53 12.63
N HIS A 148 10.76 -12.54 12.30
CA HIS A 148 10.32 -13.73 11.55
C HIS A 148 9.14 -14.50 12.20
N ASN A 149 9.05 -14.48 13.53
CA ASN A 149 8.02 -15.23 14.29
C ASN A 149 6.73 -14.43 14.55
N GLN A 150 6.71 -13.11 14.29
CA GLN A 150 5.58 -12.22 14.64
C GLN A 150 4.88 -11.62 13.41
N ARG A 151 5.02 -12.25 12.25
CA ARG A 151 4.44 -11.78 10.98
C ARG A 151 2.94 -11.50 11.06
N PHE A 152 2.17 -12.37 11.71
CA PHE A 152 0.72 -12.19 11.87
C PHE A 152 0.35 -10.95 12.69
N LEU A 153 1.19 -10.58 13.67
CA LEU A 153 0.96 -9.45 14.55
C LEU A 153 1.13 -8.12 13.81
N VAL A 154 2.05 -8.07 12.84
CA VAL A 154 2.23 -6.93 11.93
C VAL A 154 1.19 -6.92 10.79
N ALA A 155 0.80 -8.09 10.29
CA ALA A 155 -0.17 -8.20 9.19
C ALA A 155 -1.55 -7.64 9.56
N TYR A 156 -1.96 -7.75 10.83
CA TYR A 156 -3.27 -7.27 11.28
C TYR A 156 -3.48 -5.74 11.11
N PRO A 157 -2.65 -4.85 11.71
CA PRO A 157 -2.82 -3.41 11.55
C PRO A 157 -2.62 -2.95 10.10
N VAL A 158 -1.70 -3.58 9.37
CA VAL A 158 -1.44 -3.29 7.96
C VAL A 158 -2.62 -3.69 7.07
N GLY A 159 -3.22 -4.86 7.32
CA GLY A 159 -4.41 -5.31 6.61
C GLY A 159 -5.62 -4.42 6.88
N LEU A 160 -5.80 -3.96 8.13
CA LEU A 160 -6.86 -3.03 8.50
C LEU A 160 -6.71 -1.68 7.76
N PHE A 161 -5.48 -1.16 7.69
CA PHE A 161 -5.17 0.07 6.95
C PHE A 161 -5.60 -0.04 5.48
N TYR A 162 -5.17 -1.09 4.77
CA TYR A 162 -5.54 -1.28 3.36
C TYR A 162 -7.01 -1.62 3.15
N ALA A 163 -7.63 -2.33 4.10
CA ALA A 163 -9.06 -2.59 4.07
C ALA A 163 -9.84 -1.26 4.11
N CYS A 164 -9.44 -0.29 4.94
CA CYS A 164 -10.07 1.03 4.94
C CYS A 164 -9.99 1.73 3.58
N PHE A 165 -8.83 1.73 2.91
CA PHE A 165 -8.73 2.33 1.57
C PHE A 165 -9.55 1.58 0.53
N ALA A 166 -9.56 0.25 0.56
CA ALA A 166 -10.38 -0.54 -0.36
C ALA A 166 -11.86 -0.27 -0.15
N LEU A 167 -12.30 -0.14 1.10
CA LEU A 167 -13.67 0.23 1.43
C LEU A 167 -14.02 1.61 0.88
N LEU A 168 -13.16 2.63 1.04
CA LEU A 168 -13.37 3.95 0.45
C LEU A 168 -13.44 3.91 -1.09
N SER A 169 -12.62 3.06 -1.71
CA SER A 169 -12.61 2.88 -3.17
C SER A 169 -13.91 2.25 -3.66
N VAL A 170 -14.38 1.18 -3.01
CA VAL A 170 -15.49 0.34 -3.50
C VAL A 170 -16.83 0.86 -3.02
N PHE A 171 -16.93 1.29 -1.76
CA PHE A 171 -18.15 1.77 -1.14
C PHE A 171 -18.21 3.29 -1.12
N ASP A 172 -19.37 3.84 -1.44
CA ASP A 172 -19.63 5.25 -1.24
C ASP A 172 -20.08 5.47 0.20
N VAL A 173 -19.19 5.95 1.06
CA VAL A 173 -19.55 6.31 2.44
C VAL A 173 -20.51 7.52 2.47
N GLY A 174 -20.70 8.21 1.33
CA GLY A 174 -21.66 9.33 1.17
C GLY A 174 -23.10 8.94 0.82
N ALA A 175 -23.41 7.68 0.49
CA ALA A 175 -24.75 7.28 0.05
C ALA A 175 -25.70 6.92 1.20
N ALA A 176 -25.58 7.57 2.36
CA ALA A 176 -26.62 7.57 3.38
C ALA A 176 -27.69 8.62 3.01
N LYS A 177 -28.73 8.15 2.32
CA LYS A 177 -30.01 8.82 1.99
C LYS A 177 -29.96 10.00 1.01
N LYS A 178 -30.59 9.78 -0.15
CA LYS A 178 -31.77 10.56 -0.54
C LYS A 178 -32.86 9.61 -1.00
#